data_AF-A0A2V7DXF4-F1
#
_entry.id   AF-A0A2V7DXF4-F1
#
_cell.length_a   1.000
_cell.length_b   1.000
_cell.length_c   1.000
_cell.angle_alpha   90.00
_cell.angle_beta   90.00
_cell.angle_gamma   90.00
#
_symmetry.space_group_name_H-M   'P 1'
#
loop_
_entity.id
_entity.type
_entity.pdbx_description
1 polymer ?
#
loop_
_entity_poly.entity_id
_entity_poly.type
_entity_poly.pdbx_seq_one_letter_code
_entity_poly.pdbx_strand_id
1 'polypeptide(L)'
;MYKQEFYMTPAWTSGRDKMVVHWDDHNVQQELVDLLERRKPERPAKLGSIIDEQQGVVMLGYFFDLLKFAPTTHPLTTELVVACFQLAGSVVMYFKNKFNRVRPWVLESRLSPPIPYPGHPAYPSGHSTQMHLMAMTAAYLVPSAEAALMERAWDVAVNRERAGLHYRSDTEAGRALAHQVFAILTSDCAMFKRTLKKAKDTEWVEALRLVG
;
A
#
# COMPACT_ATOMS: atom_id res chain seq x y z
N MET A 1 2.04 18.01 -6.65
CA MET A 1 1.86 18.05 -8.12
C MET A 1 1.26 16.75 -8.66
N TYR A 2 1.86 15.56 -8.44
CA TYR A 2 1.32 14.28 -8.95
C TYR A 2 -0.14 14.00 -8.56
N LYS A 3 -0.52 14.29 -7.31
CA LYS A 3 -1.90 14.12 -6.84
C LYS A 3 -2.93 14.93 -7.65
N GLN A 4 -2.58 16.18 -8.00
CA GLN A 4 -3.49 17.05 -8.77
C GLN A 4 -3.67 16.52 -10.18
N GLU A 5 -2.56 16.14 -10.84
CA GLU A 5 -2.58 15.53 -12.17
C GLU A 5 -3.38 14.22 -12.18
N PHE A 6 -3.11 13.33 -11.22
CA PHE A 6 -3.84 12.06 -11.07
C PHE A 6 -5.36 12.30 -10.92
N TYR A 7 -5.78 13.29 -10.12
CA TYR A 7 -7.19 13.61 -9.94
C TYR A 7 -7.86 14.27 -11.15
N MET A 8 -7.09 14.75 -12.13
CA MET A 8 -7.61 15.28 -13.39
C MET A 8 -7.74 14.21 -14.48
N THR A 9 -7.21 13.00 -14.27
CA THR A 9 -7.32 11.92 -15.26
C THR A 9 -8.77 11.49 -15.49
N PRO A 10 -9.16 11.06 -16.70
CA PRO A 10 -10.48 10.47 -16.95
C PRO A 10 -10.76 9.25 -16.07
N ALA A 11 -9.72 8.44 -15.81
CA ALA A 11 -9.77 7.29 -14.92
C ALA A 11 -10.24 7.67 -13.51
N TRP A 12 -9.80 8.82 -12.98
CA TRP A 12 -10.27 9.29 -11.67
C TRP A 12 -11.58 10.08 -11.73
N THR A 13 -11.71 11.02 -12.65
CA THR A 13 -12.86 11.95 -12.71
C THR A 13 -14.16 11.22 -13.05
N SER A 14 -14.11 10.24 -13.94
CA SER A 14 -15.27 9.51 -14.46
C SER A 14 -15.21 8.00 -14.20
N GLY A 15 -14.01 7.43 -13.99
CA GLY A 15 -13.81 5.99 -13.83
C GLY A 15 -13.68 5.48 -12.40
N ARG A 16 -13.46 6.36 -11.39
CA ARG A 16 -13.04 5.94 -10.04
C ARG A 16 -13.99 4.95 -9.37
N ASP A 17 -15.28 5.06 -9.65
CA ASP A 17 -16.29 4.20 -9.03
C ASP A 17 -16.16 2.73 -9.41
N LYS A 18 -15.46 2.43 -10.51
CA LYS A 18 -15.17 1.07 -10.98
C LYS A 18 -13.83 0.54 -10.48
N MET A 19 -13.00 1.39 -9.86
CA MET A 19 -11.65 0.99 -9.44
C MET A 19 -11.64 0.05 -8.23
N VAL A 20 -12.68 0.08 -7.41
CA VAL A 20 -12.80 -0.80 -6.25
C VAL A 20 -14.18 -1.43 -6.29
N VAL A 21 -14.22 -2.76 -6.34
CA VAL A 21 -15.46 -3.55 -6.29
C VAL A 21 -15.89 -3.70 -4.83
N HIS A 22 -17.18 -3.83 -4.57
CA HIS A 22 -17.68 -4.18 -3.23
C HIS A 22 -17.12 -5.54 -2.79
N TRP A 23 -16.88 -5.75 -1.49
CA TRP A 23 -16.52 -7.10 -0.99
C TRP A 23 -17.73 -8.03 -1.07
N ASP A 24 -17.52 -9.34 -0.94
CA ASP A 24 -18.63 -10.28 -0.87
C ASP A 24 -19.15 -10.35 0.58
N ASP A 25 -20.36 -9.84 0.81
CA ASP A 25 -20.98 -9.82 2.14
C ASP A 25 -21.21 -11.21 2.72
N HIS A 26 -21.37 -12.24 1.87
CA HIS A 26 -21.57 -13.62 2.32
C HIS A 26 -20.32 -14.20 3.00
N ASN A 27 -19.13 -13.65 2.71
CA ASN A 27 -17.86 -14.16 3.22
C ASN A 27 -17.44 -13.52 4.55
N VAL A 28 -18.12 -12.48 5.02
CA VAL A 28 -17.69 -11.72 6.22
C VAL A 28 -17.52 -12.62 7.44
N GLN A 29 -18.46 -13.55 7.67
CA GLN A 29 -18.38 -14.45 8.82
C GLN A 29 -17.19 -15.40 8.72
N GLN A 30 -16.90 -15.92 7.53
CA GLN A 30 -15.76 -16.79 7.31
C GLN A 30 -14.44 -16.02 7.49
N GLU A 31 -14.35 -14.80 6.96
CA GLU A 31 -13.15 -13.96 7.15
C GLU A 31 -12.86 -13.68 8.64
N LEU A 32 -13.90 -13.50 9.46
CA LEU A 32 -13.73 -13.34 10.92
C LEU A 32 -13.20 -14.60 11.60
N VAL A 33 -13.70 -15.79 11.20
CA VAL A 33 -13.20 -17.07 11.70
C VAL A 33 -11.73 -17.23 11.33
N ASP A 34 -11.38 -17.02 10.07
CA ASP A 34 -9.99 -17.13 9.58
C ASP A 34 -9.04 -16.19 10.32
N LEU A 35 -9.48 -14.95 10.58
CA LEU A 35 -8.71 -13.98 11.35
C LEU A 35 -8.46 -14.45 12.79
N LEU A 36 -9.46 -15.03 13.46
CA LEU A 36 -9.31 -15.55 14.81
C LEU A 36 -8.36 -16.75 14.88
N GLU A 37 -8.48 -17.68 13.93
CA GLU A 37 -7.63 -18.88 13.84
C GLU A 37 -6.17 -18.50 13.63
N ARG A 38 -5.90 -17.54 12.75
CA ARG A 38 -4.55 -17.08 12.41
C ARG A 38 -3.94 -16.15 13.46
N ARG A 39 -4.76 -15.40 14.19
CA ARG A 39 -4.33 -14.41 15.19
C ARG A 39 -3.35 -14.99 16.21
N LYS A 40 -3.73 -16.07 16.89
CA LYS A 40 -2.95 -16.63 18.02
C LYS A 40 -1.57 -17.14 17.60
N PRO A 41 -1.43 -17.96 16.54
CA PRO A 41 -0.12 -18.45 16.11
C PRO A 41 0.74 -17.38 15.44
N GLU A 42 0.16 -16.44 14.68
CA GLU A 42 0.95 -15.50 13.86
C GLU A 42 1.31 -14.19 14.58
N ARG A 43 0.41 -13.63 15.40
CA ARG A 43 0.58 -12.28 15.96
C ARG A 43 1.81 -12.12 16.87
N PRO A 44 2.12 -13.05 17.80
CA PRO A 44 3.23 -12.84 18.74
C PRO A 44 4.56 -12.56 18.04
N ALA A 45 4.87 -13.30 16.97
CA ALA A 45 6.11 -13.13 16.20
C ALA A 45 6.17 -11.82 15.40
N LYS A 46 5.02 -11.16 15.18
CA LYS A 46 4.89 -9.94 14.36
C LYS A 46 4.53 -8.70 15.18
N LEU A 47 4.45 -8.82 16.50
CA LEU A 47 3.91 -7.75 17.36
C LEU A 47 4.72 -6.45 17.25
N GLY A 48 6.05 -6.52 17.23
CA GLY A 48 6.91 -5.35 17.05
C GLY A 48 6.61 -4.62 15.74
N SER A 49 6.65 -5.35 14.61
CA SER A 49 6.34 -4.79 13.29
C SER A 49 4.93 -4.19 13.24
N ILE A 50 3.92 -4.86 13.81
CA ILE A 50 2.54 -4.34 13.86
C ILE A 50 2.46 -2.97 14.56
N ILE A 51 3.23 -2.79 15.64
CA ILE A 51 3.28 -1.55 16.41
C ILE A 51 4.03 -0.47 15.63
N ASP A 52 5.19 -0.79 15.05
CA ASP A 52 6.02 0.18 14.35
C ASP A 52 5.37 0.66 13.03
N GLU A 53 4.69 -0.24 12.32
CA GLU A 53 3.97 0.04 11.08
C GLU A 53 2.75 0.96 11.24
N GLN A 54 2.48 1.52 12.43
CA GLN A 54 1.60 2.70 12.56
C GLN A 54 2.21 3.97 11.96
N GLN A 55 3.53 4.00 11.80
CA GLN A 55 4.26 5.21 11.48
C GLN A 55 4.67 5.22 10.01
N GLY A 56 4.30 6.28 9.29
CA GLY A 56 4.68 6.47 7.89
C GLY A 56 6.19 6.42 7.66
N VAL A 57 6.98 6.93 8.60
CA VAL A 57 8.45 6.92 8.52
C VAL A 57 9.03 5.51 8.56
N VAL A 58 8.44 4.58 9.33
CA VAL A 58 8.87 3.19 9.39
C VAL A 58 8.59 2.50 8.06
N MET A 59 7.38 2.66 7.52
CA MET A 59 7.00 2.09 6.23
C MET A 59 7.88 2.60 5.08
N LEU A 60 8.18 3.89 5.05
CA LEU A 60 9.12 4.47 4.08
C LEU A 60 10.54 3.93 4.27
N GLY A 61 10.98 3.80 5.53
CA GLY A 61 12.28 3.25 5.90
C GLY A 61 12.55 1.87 5.33
N TYR A 62 11.53 0.99 5.26
CA TYR A 62 11.69 -0.33 4.64
C TYR A 62 12.19 -0.27 3.20
N PHE A 63 11.80 0.74 2.41
CA PHE A 63 12.27 0.90 1.03
C PHE A 63 13.70 1.41 0.98
N PHE A 64 14.05 2.33 1.89
CA PHE A 64 15.41 2.85 2.01
C PHE A 64 16.38 1.72 2.39
N ASP A 65 15.97 0.88 3.35
CA ASP A 65 16.77 -0.23 3.83
C ASP A 65 16.90 -1.37 2.83
N LEU A 66 15.82 -1.70 2.11
CA LEU A 66 15.84 -2.77 1.10
C LEU A 66 16.69 -2.40 -0.11
N LEU A 67 16.59 -1.14 -0.57
CA LEU A 67 17.28 -0.67 -1.77
C LEU A 67 18.58 0.08 -1.48
N LYS A 68 18.96 0.22 -0.20
CA LYS A 68 20.21 0.85 0.26
C LYS A 68 20.40 2.28 -0.27
N PHE A 69 19.33 3.08 -0.26
CA PHE A 69 19.41 4.51 -0.60
C PHE A 69 19.00 5.43 0.54
N ALA A 70 19.31 6.72 0.40
CA ALA A 70 18.91 7.78 1.30
C ALA A 70 18.37 8.98 0.50
N PRO A 71 17.59 9.89 1.13
CA PRO A 71 17.07 11.09 0.47
C PRO A 71 18.13 11.98 -0.18
N THR A 72 19.36 11.97 0.35
CA THR A 72 20.49 12.73 -0.19
C THR A 72 21.13 12.07 -1.41
N THR A 73 21.03 10.75 -1.55
CA THR A 73 21.62 10.02 -2.67
C THR A 73 20.62 9.78 -3.81
N HIS A 74 19.34 9.59 -3.48
CA HIS A 74 18.28 9.33 -4.46
C HIS A 74 17.05 10.23 -4.22
N PRO A 75 17.21 11.57 -4.31
CA PRO A 75 16.15 12.53 -4.00
C PRO A 75 14.88 12.35 -4.84
N LEU A 76 14.98 12.00 -6.12
CA LEU A 76 13.83 11.78 -7.00
C LEU A 76 13.11 10.48 -6.65
N THR A 77 13.86 9.41 -6.33
CA THR A 77 13.27 8.16 -5.85
C THR A 77 12.54 8.39 -4.52
N THR A 78 13.14 9.12 -3.58
CA THR A 78 12.48 9.53 -2.33
C THR A 78 11.22 10.32 -2.59
N GLU A 79 11.26 11.32 -3.50
CA GLU A 79 10.10 12.11 -3.87
C GLU A 79 8.96 11.22 -4.39
N LEU A 80 9.27 10.28 -5.28
CA LEU A 80 8.30 9.35 -5.89
C LEU A 80 7.64 8.44 -4.85
N VAL A 81 8.41 7.78 -3.98
CA VAL A 81 7.84 6.86 -2.98
C VAL A 81 7.03 7.60 -1.91
N VAL A 82 7.50 8.77 -1.47
CA VAL A 82 6.74 9.62 -0.52
C VAL A 82 5.46 10.12 -1.17
N ALA A 83 5.50 10.57 -2.42
CA ALA A 83 4.30 11.01 -3.13
C ALA A 83 3.30 9.87 -3.33
N CYS A 84 3.78 8.67 -3.65
CA CYS A 84 2.94 7.48 -3.77
C CYS A 84 2.27 7.13 -2.44
N PHE A 85 3.00 7.17 -1.32
CA PHE A 85 2.43 6.94 0.00
C PHE A 85 1.27 7.91 0.32
N GLN A 86 1.47 9.20 0.04
CA GLN A 86 0.50 10.25 0.32
C GLN A 86 -0.71 10.20 -0.64
N LEU A 87 -0.45 9.90 -1.92
CA LEU A 87 -1.50 9.73 -2.92
C LEU A 87 -2.37 8.52 -2.59
N ALA A 88 -1.78 7.35 -2.31
CA ALA A 88 -2.50 6.16 -1.90
C ALA A 88 -3.37 6.41 -0.66
N GLY A 89 -2.86 7.11 0.36
CA GLY A 89 -3.65 7.50 1.52
C GLY A 89 -4.87 8.34 1.15
N SER A 90 -4.70 9.33 0.27
CA SER A 90 -5.80 10.19 -0.20
C SER A 90 -6.84 9.42 -1.02
N VAL A 91 -6.38 8.55 -1.93
CA VAL A 91 -7.24 7.73 -2.80
C VAL A 91 -8.05 6.73 -1.98
N VAL A 92 -7.42 6.05 -1.02
CA VAL A 92 -8.10 5.08 -0.16
C VAL A 92 -9.16 5.75 0.70
N MET A 93 -8.91 6.96 1.22
CA MET A 93 -9.90 7.66 2.03
C MET A 93 -11.20 7.96 1.28
N TYR A 94 -11.13 8.23 -0.03
CA TYR A 94 -12.33 8.33 -0.86
C TYR A 94 -13.18 7.04 -0.81
N PHE A 95 -12.55 5.88 -1.04
CA PHE A 95 -13.24 4.60 -1.04
C PHE A 95 -13.70 4.18 0.36
N LYS A 96 -12.93 4.48 1.41
CA LYS A 96 -13.34 4.25 2.79
C LYS A 96 -14.63 4.98 3.12
N ASN A 97 -14.75 6.25 2.72
CA ASN A 97 -15.97 7.02 2.94
C ASN A 97 -17.13 6.52 2.08
N LYS A 98 -16.86 6.07 0.85
CA LYS A 98 -17.88 5.50 -0.06
C LYS A 98 -18.48 4.19 0.50
N PHE A 99 -17.63 3.27 0.93
CA PHE A 99 -18.05 1.92 1.32
C PHE A 99 -18.40 1.79 2.79
N ASN A 100 -17.79 2.58 3.66
CA ASN A 100 -18.06 2.64 5.09
C ASN A 100 -18.07 1.26 5.81
N ARG A 101 -17.24 0.31 5.37
CA ARG A 101 -17.18 -1.05 5.94
C ARG A 101 -16.76 -1.03 7.42
N VAL A 102 -17.53 -1.74 8.26
CA VAL A 102 -17.24 -1.96 9.68
C VAL A 102 -15.97 -2.80 9.84
N ARG A 103 -15.09 -2.45 10.78
CA ARG A 103 -13.84 -3.17 11.03
C ARG A 103 -14.04 -4.53 11.71
N PRO A 104 -13.15 -5.51 11.47
CA PRO A 104 -13.25 -6.84 12.08
C PRO A 104 -13.41 -6.82 13.60
N TRP A 105 -12.57 -6.05 14.31
CA TRP A 105 -12.58 -6.01 15.77
C TRP A 105 -13.89 -5.46 16.38
N VAL A 106 -14.68 -4.71 15.60
CA VAL A 106 -15.99 -4.21 16.05
C VAL A 106 -17.01 -5.35 16.07
N LEU A 107 -17.00 -6.21 15.05
CA LEU A 107 -17.89 -7.36 14.95
C LEU A 107 -17.40 -8.54 15.79
N GLU A 108 -16.09 -8.63 16.02
CA GLU A 108 -15.44 -9.71 16.75
C GLU A 108 -14.41 -9.16 17.75
N SER A 109 -14.86 -8.90 18.98
CA SER A 109 -14.06 -8.29 20.03
C SER A 109 -12.88 -9.17 20.49
N ARG A 110 -12.95 -10.50 20.29
CA ARG A 110 -11.83 -11.42 20.62
C ARG A 110 -10.58 -11.15 19.78
N LEU A 111 -10.70 -10.44 18.64
CA LEU A 111 -9.54 -10.01 17.85
C LEU A 111 -8.63 -9.06 18.63
N SER A 112 -9.17 -8.23 19.54
CA SER A 112 -8.43 -7.37 20.48
C SER A 112 -7.14 -6.77 19.88
N PRO A 113 -7.24 -5.76 18.99
CA PRO A 113 -6.08 -5.18 18.34
C PRO A 113 -5.05 -4.62 19.34
N PRO A 114 -3.74 -4.83 19.12
CA PRO A 114 -2.69 -4.41 20.06
C PRO A 114 -2.20 -2.96 19.86
N ILE A 115 -2.96 -2.16 19.11
CA ILE A 115 -2.58 -0.82 18.63
C ILE A 115 -3.82 0.09 18.65
N PRO A 116 -3.65 1.43 18.54
CA PRO A 116 -4.77 2.35 18.52
C PRO A 116 -5.81 2.02 17.45
N TYR A 117 -7.08 2.18 17.79
CA TYR A 117 -8.18 1.91 16.88
C TYR A 117 -8.30 3.02 15.83
N PRO A 118 -8.20 2.73 14.52
CA PRO A 118 -8.27 3.77 13.51
C PRO A 118 -9.68 4.38 13.44
N GLY A 119 -9.76 5.72 13.43
CA GLY A 119 -11.01 6.48 13.35
C GLY A 119 -11.67 6.56 11.97
N HIS A 120 -11.42 5.57 11.09
CA HIS A 120 -11.96 5.54 9.73
C HIS A 120 -12.32 4.10 9.30
N PRO A 121 -13.18 3.92 8.28
CA PRO A 121 -13.67 2.61 7.84
C PRO A 121 -12.60 1.62 7.37
N ALA A 122 -12.97 0.34 7.27
CA ALA A 122 -12.07 -0.77 6.96
C ALA A 122 -11.69 -0.84 5.48
N TYR A 123 -12.64 -0.67 4.56
CA TYR A 123 -12.44 -1.08 3.16
C TYR A 123 -12.13 0.08 2.21
N PRO A 124 -11.16 -0.05 1.29
CA PRO A 124 -10.10 -1.07 1.24
C PRO A 124 -8.97 -0.78 2.26
N SER A 125 -8.03 -1.71 2.41
CA SER A 125 -6.88 -1.53 3.31
C SER A 125 -5.94 -0.42 2.84
N GLY A 126 -5.73 0.57 3.71
CA GLY A 126 -4.84 1.71 3.44
C GLY A 126 -3.38 1.30 3.35
N HIS A 127 -2.91 0.53 4.33
CA HIS A 127 -1.53 0.04 4.37
C HIS A 127 -1.22 -0.88 3.20
N SER A 128 -2.17 -1.75 2.82
CA SER A 128 -2.01 -2.57 1.61
C SER A 128 -1.82 -1.69 0.38
N THR A 129 -2.69 -0.68 0.19
CA THR A 129 -2.60 0.21 -0.98
C THR A 129 -1.30 1.02 -1.00
N GLN A 130 -0.92 1.60 0.13
CA GLN A 130 0.28 2.43 0.27
C GLN A 130 1.54 1.62 -0.01
N MET A 131 1.68 0.46 0.64
CA MET A 131 2.87 -0.37 0.53
C MET A 131 3.04 -0.96 -0.87
N HIS A 132 1.96 -1.47 -1.47
CA HIS A 132 2.05 -2.01 -2.83
C HIS A 132 2.35 -0.92 -3.86
N LEU A 133 1.76 0.27 -3.74
CA LEU A 133 2.04 1.37 -4.69
C LEU A 133 3.50 1.83 -4.60
N MET A 134 4.05 1.96 -3.39
CA MET A 134 5.48 2.24 -3.20
C MET A 134 6.35 1.11 -3.76
N ALA A 135 5.99 -0.15 -3.53
CA ALA A 135 6.73 -1.31 -4.03
C ALA A 135 6.76 -1.37 -5.57
N MET A 136 5.64 -1.16 -6.24
CA MET A 136 5.60 -1.10 -7.71
C MET A 136 6.41 0.06 -8.27
N THR A 137 6.36 1.23 -7.62
CA THR A 137 7.16 2.39 -8.01
C THR A 137 8.66 2.12 -7.87
N ALA A 138 9.06 1.52 -6.76
CA ALA A 138 10.44 1.14 -6.49
C ALA A 138 10.91 0.00 -7.42
N ALA A 139 10.07 -0.99 -7.69
CA ALA A 139 10.37 -2.11 -8.59
C ALA A 139 10.55 -1.65 -10.04
N TYR A 140 9.83 -0.62 -10.49
CA TYR A 140 10.04 -0.02 -11.81
C TYR A 140 11.46 0.57 -11.96
N LEU A 141 11.99 1.15 -10.88
CA LEU A 141 13.33 1.73 -10.82
C LEU A 141 14.40 0.64 -10.66
N VAL A 142 14.12 -0.37 -9.84
CA VAL A 142 15.05 -1.48 -9.53
C VAL A 142 14.35 -2.84 -9.75
N PRO A 143 14.23 -3.31 -11.01
CA PRO A 143 13.47 -4.53 -11.31
C PRO A 143 13.99 -5.79 -10.63
N SER A 144 15.31 -5.89 -10.41
CA SER A 144 15.93 -7.02 -9.70
C SER A 144 15.47 -7.17 -8.25
N ALA A 145 14.92 -6.12 -7.64
CA ALA A 145 14.42 -6.13 -6.26
C ALA A 145 12.90 -6.33 -6.17
N GLU A 146 12.18 -6.51 -7.28
CA GLU A 146 10.71 -6.58 -7.33
C GLU A 146 10.15 -7.59 -6.33
N ALA A 147 10.68 -8.81 -6.32
CA ALA A 147 10.20 -9.87 -5.43
C ALA A 147 10.29 -9.47 -3.95
N ALA A 148 11.42 -8.92 -3.51
CA ALA A 148 11.64 -8.51 -2.12
C ALA A 148 10.77 -7.30 -1.74
N LEU A 149 10.57 -6.36 -2.66
CA LEU A 149 9.71 -5.19 -2.46
C LEU A 149 8.24 -5.59 -2.31
N MET A 150 7.76 -6.48 -3.18
CA MET A 150 6.39 -6.98 -3.14
C MET A 150 6.14 -7.87 -1.92
N GLU A 151 7.12 -8.69 -1.52
CA GLU A 151 7.06 -9.48 -0.29
C GLU A 151 6.94 -8.57 0.95
N ARG A 152 7.76 -7.51 1.02
CA ARG A 152 7.67 -6.53 2.11
C ARG A 152 6.32 -5.84 2.13
N ALA A 153 5.78 -5.47 0.98
CA ALA A 153 4.45 -4.85 0.90
C ALA A 153 3.35 -5.79 1.39
N TRP A 154 3.43 -7.06 1.03
CA TRP A 154 2.51 -8.10 1.48
C TRP A 154 2.59 -8.34 2.98
N ASP A 155 3.79 -8.44 3.56
CA ASP A 155 3.94 -8.69 5.00
C ASP A 155 3.31 -7.56 5.84
N VAL A 156 3.54 -6.29 5.48
CA VAL A 156 2.91 -5.14 6.16
C VAL A 156 1.38 -5.17 5.99
N ALA A 157 0.89 -5.53 4.80
CA ALA A 157 -0.55 -5.64 4.57
C ALA A 157 -1.19 -6.73 5.46
N VAL A 158 -0.58 -7.92 5.49
CA VAL A 158 -1.03 -9.05 6.32
C VAL A 158 -0.85 -8.77 7.81
N ASN A 159 0.13 -7.97 8.22
CA ASN A 159 0.26 -7.52 9.61
C ASN A 159 -1.00 -6.77 10.08
N ARG A 160 -1.74 -6.09 9.19
CA ARG A 160 -3.02 -5.48 9.56
C ARG A 160 -4.16 -6.48 9.78
N GLU A 161 -4.13 -7.61 9.10
CA GLU A 161 -5.02 -8.75 9.37
C GLU A 161 -4.65 -9.39 10.71
N ARG A 162 -3.36 -9.69 10.92
CA ARG A 162 -2.84 -10.26 12.18
C ARG A 162 -3.20 -9.38 13.38
N ALA A 163 -3.20 -8.06 13.20
CA ALA A 163 -3.63 -7.09 14.20
C ALA A 163 -5.15 -7.04 14.43
N GLY A 164 -5.97 -7.63 13.55
CA GLY A 164 -7.44 -7.61 13.63
C GLY A 164 -8.08 -6.34 13.09
N LEU A 165 -7.38 -5.59 12.22
CA LEU A 165 -7.85 -4.31 11.68
C LEU A 165 -8.54 -4.42 10.32
N HIS A 166 -8.16 -5.42 9.54
CA HIS A 166 -8.57 -5.60 8.15
C HIS A 166 -8.92 -7.06 7.88
N TYR A 167 -9.94 -7.26 7.06
CA TYR A 167 -10.26 -8.57 6.48
C TYR A 167 -9.28 -8.90 5.33
N ARG A 168 -9.20 -10.18 4.92
CA ARG A 168 -8.38 -10.59 3.77
C ARG A 168 -8.80 -9.84 2.51
N SER A 169 -10.10 -9.71 2.28
CA SER A 169 -10.68 -8.94 1.17
C SER A 169 -10.32 -7.45 1.20
N ASP A 170 -10.21 -6.82 2.38
CA ASP A 170 -9.71 -5.44 2.47
C ASP A 170 -8.27 -5.33 1.96
N THR A 171 -7.42 -6.30 2.34
CA THR A 171 -6.01 -6.37 1.95
C THR A 171 -5.87 -6.55 0.45
N GLU A 172 -6.60 -7.50 -0.13
CA GLU A 172 -6.56 -7.80 -1.56
C GLU A 172 -7.09 -6.64 -2.40
N ALA A 173 -8.21 -6.03 -2.00
CA ALA A 173 -8.74 -4.85 -2.66
C ALA A 173 -7.77 -3.67 -2.60
N GLY A 174 -7.05 -3.49 -1.48
CA GLY A 174 -6.01 -2.46 -1.37
C GLY A 174 -4.84 -2.70 -2.33
N ARG A 175 -4.40 -3.95 -2.49
CA ARG A 175 -3.37 -4.31 -3.47
C ARG A 175 -3.86 -4.07 -4.90
N ALA A 176 -5.07 -4.51 -5.24
CA ALA A 176 -5.67 -4.31 -6.55
C ALA A 176 -5.85 -2.82 -6.89
N LEU A 177 -6.25 -2.01 -5.90
CA LEU A 177 -6.33 -0.55 -6.05
C LEU A 177 -4.95 0.05 -6.33
N ALA A 178 -3.91 -0.38 -5.62
CA ALA A 178 -2.54 0.08 -5.87
C ALA A 178 -2.12 -0.19 -7.32
N HIS A 179 -2.39 -1.38 -7.86
CA HIS A 179 -2.08 -1.73 -9.25
C HIS A 179 -2.73 -0.77 -10.24
N GLN A 180 -4.01 -0.45 -10.04
CA GLN A 180 -4.72 0.49 -10.91
C GLN A 180 -4.20 1.92 -10.79
N VAL A 181 -3.91 2.38 -9.57
CA VAL A 181 -3.31 3.71 -9.36
C VAL A 181 -1.94 3.80 -10.04
N PHE A 182 -1.11 2.76 -9.91
CA PHE A 182 0.19 2.70 -10.56
C PHE A 182 0.08 2.72 -12.09
N ALA A 183 -0.88 1.98 -12.66
CA ALA A 183 -1.13 1.97 -14.10
C ALA A 183 -1.50 3.38 -14.60
N ILE A 184 -2.41 4.08 -13.92
CA ILE A 184 -2.82 5.46 -14.29
C ILE A 184 -1.64 6.44 -14.14
N LEU A 185 -0.84 6.33 -13.07
CA LEU A 185 0.34 7.17 -12.88
C LEU A 185 1.36 6.99 -14.01
N THR A 186 1.54 5.75 -14.49
CA THR A 186 2.52 5.40 -15.52
C THR A 186 1.99 5.51 -16.95
N SER A 187 0.67 5.65 -17.16
CA SER A 187 0.08 5.90 -18.47
C SER A 187 -0.28 7.38 -18.69
N ASP A 188 -0.96 8.00 -17.73
CA ASP A 188 -1.73 9.24 -17.96
C ASP A 188 -1.12 10.45 -17.24
N CYS A 189 -0.24 10.24 -16.26
CA CYS A 189 0.35 11.33 -15.46
C CYS A 189 1.74 11.71 -15.99
N ALA A 190 1.80 12.73 -16.84
CA ALA A 190 3.03 13.17 -17.51
C ALA A 190 4.11 13.65 -16.53
N MET A 191 3.77 14.34 -15.44
CA MET A 191 4.77 14.72 -14.44
C MET A 191 5.38 13.50 -13.76
N PHE A 192 4.54 12.55 -13.33
CA PHE A 192 5.01 11.33 -12.66
C PHE A 192 5.95 10.54 -13.57
N LYS A 193 5.56 10.31 -14.83
CA LYS A 193 6.40 9.62 -15.84
C LYS A 193 7.74 10.30 -16.05
N ARG A 194 7.77 11.64 -16.14
CA ARG A 194 9.04 12.39 -16.31
C ARG A 194 9.97 12.21 -15.12
N THR A 195 9.47 12.32 -13.89
CA THR A 195 10.28 12.14 -12.69
C THR A 195 10.74 10.68 -12.54
N LEU A 196 9.86 9.71 -12.81
CA LEU A 196 10.18 8.29 -12.79
C LEU A 196 11.30 7.95 -13.79
N LYS A 197 11.23 8.46 -15.02
CA LYS A 197 12.29 8.29 -16.02
C LYS A 197 13.60 8.96 -15.56
N LYS A 198 13.52 10.19 -15.06
CA LYS A 198 14.72 10.91 -14.59
C LYS A 198 15.41 10.18 -13.43
N ALA A 199 14.64 9.72 -12.44
CA ALA A 199 15.18 8.92 -11.33
C ALA A 199 15.89 7.66 -11.84
N LYS A 200 15.28 6.94 -12.78
CA LYS A 200 15.89 5.75 -13.39
C LYS A 200 17.20 6.07 -14.11
N ASP A 201 17.22 7.15 -14.88
CA ASP A 201 18.36 7.53 -15.73
C ASP A 201 19.50 8.24 -14.96
N THR A 202 19.25 8.75 -13.75
CA THR A 202 20.26 9.52 -13.01
C THR A 202 20.65 8.90 -11.67
N GLU A 203 19.75 8.18 -11.00
CA GLU A 203 19.98 7.63 -9.67
C GLU A 203 20.28 6.12 -9.71
N TRP A 204 19.72 5.39 -10.67
CA TRP A 204 19.81 3.92 -10.76
C TRP A 204 20.63 3.40 -11.96
N VAL A 205 21.58 4.20 -12.46
CA VAL A 205 22.37 3.89 -13.66
C VAL A 205 23.25 2.65 -13.52
N GLU A 206 23.78 2.37 -12.32
CA GLU A 206 24.62 1.19 -12.08
C GLU A 206 23.81 -0.11 -12.02
N ALA A 207 22.55 -0.06 -11.57
CA ALA A 207 21.65 -1.21 -11.60
C ALA A 207 21.35 -1.68 -13.04
N LEU A 208 21.53 -0.81 -14.04
CA LEU A 208 21.40 -1.13 -15.46
C LEU A 208 22.65 -1.78 -16.06
N ARG A 209 23.84 -1.63 -15.44
CA ARG A 209 25.11 -2.17 -15.95
C ARG A 209 25.38 -3.62 -15.54
N LEU A 210 24.71 -4.14 -14.52
CA LEU A 210 24.88 -5.52 -14.04
C LEU A 210 23.98 -6.54 -14.77
N VAL A 211 23.21 -6.09 -15.77
CA VAL A 211 22.26 -6.93 -16.54
C VAL A 211 22.52 -6.86 -18.05
N GLY A 212 23.64 -6.29 -18.48
CA GLY A 212 24.10 -6.26 -19.88
C GLY A 212 25.53 -6.77 -20.00
#